data_AF-A0A8J8C9U3-F1
#
_entry.id   AF-A0A8J8C9U3-F1
#
_cell.length_a   1.000
_cell.length_b   1.000
_cell.length_c   1.000
_cell.angle_alpha   90.00
_cell.angle_beta   90.00
_cell.angle_gamma   90.00
#
_symmetry.space_group_name_H-M   'P 1'
#
loop_
_entity.id
_entity.type
_entity.pdbx_description
1 polymer ?
#
loop_
_entity_poly.entity_id
_entity_poly.type
_entity_poly.pdbx_seq_one_letter_code
_entity_poly.pdbx_strand_id
1 'polypeptide(L)'
;MRFRETFDAAGPTHRLNARPSSDVDDRSADGLIGVENRVVDVAMEYGTAVHLDVDPGHGQFELLQRELTQVPDRDRVFVESDHEYRANLPADRSLVDALLDVPDGDRWAYSDRLFALEAVAVLTEQSWTYRSVPHETHIRELNAAGQDGLLAELEDMLERVPGTDIVALDDAV
;
A
#
# COMPACT_ATOMS: atom_id res chain seq x y z
N MET A 1 -10.91 -7.01 1.84
CA MET A 1 -10.27 -6.59 3.11
C MET A 1 -10.82 -5.25 3.59
N ARG A 2 -10.94 -5.01 4.91
CA ARG A 2 -11.30 -3.72 5.53
C ARG A 2 -10.34 -3.41 6.68
N PHE A 3 -10.20 -2.14 7.04
CA PHE A 3 -9.49 -1.73 8.25
C PHE A 3 -10.38 -1.87 9.47
N ARG A 4 -9.78 -2.07 10.64
CA ARG A 4 -10.51 -2.02 11.91
C ARG A 4 -10.89 -0.59 12.25
N GLU A 5 -12.06 -0.40 12.83
CA GLU A 5 -12.63 0.92 13.17
C GLU A 5 -11.67 1.81 13.97
N THR A 6 -10.90 1.23 14.90
CA THR A 6 -9.93 1.98 15.71
C THR A 6 -8.87 2.69 14.85
N PHE A 7 -8.47 2.08 13.73
CA PHE A 7 -7.50 2.64 12.81
C PHE A 7 -8.16 3.44 11.67
N ASP A 8 -9.39 3.10 11.29
CA ASP A 8 -10.14 3.78 10.24
C ASP A 8 -10.98 4.98 10.74
N ALA A 9 -10.82 5.39 12.00
CA ALA A 9 -11.65 6.42 12.62
C ALA A 9 -11.61 7.79 11.90
N ALA A 10 -10.51 8.11 11.22
CA ALA A 10 -10.36 9.35 10.44
C ALA A 10 -10.91 9.24 9.02
N GLY A 11 -11.15 8.03 8.51
CA GLY A 11 -11.47 7.78 7.10
C GLY A 11 -10.36 8.20 6.13
N PRO A 12 -10.49 7.85 4.84
CA PRO A 12 -9.59 8.31 3.80
C PRO A 12 -9.89 9.77 3.42
N THR A 13 -8.84 10.60 3.34
CA THR A 13 -8.98 12.00 2.88
C THR A 13 -8.93 12.11 1.35
N HIS A 14 -8.20 11.20 0.70
CA HIS A 14 -7.98 11.21 -0.74
C HIS A 14 -7.95 9.78 -1.28
N ARG A 15 -8.06 9.66 -2.60
CA ARG A 15 -7.90 8.41 -3.33
C ARG A 15 -6.94 8.61 -4.50
N LEU A 16 -6.02 7.65 -4.67
CA LEU A 16 -5.24 7.54 -5.89
C LEU A 16 -6.15 7.03 -7.01
N ASN A 17 -6.32 7.86 -8.03
CA ASN A 17 -6.98 7.49 -9.26
C ASN A 17 -5.91 7.23 -10.32
N ALA A 18 -5.87 6.01 -10.86
CA ALA A 18 -4.99 5.67 -11.96
C ALA A 18 -5.85 5.01 -13.02
N ARG A 19 -6.03 5.69 -14.15
CA ARG A 19 -6.80 5.16 -15.28
C ARG A 19 -5.92 4.17 -16.03
N PRO A 20 -6.28 2.88 -16.07
CA PRO A 20 -5.52 1.92 -16.86
C PRO A 20 -5.56 2.33 -18.33
N SER A 21 -4.38 2.52 -18.92
CA SER A 21 -4.22 2.66 -20.35
C SER A 21 -3.99 1.28 -20.94
N SER A 22 -4.76 0.89 -21.96
CA SER A 22 -4.58 -0.42 -22.63
C SER A 22 -3.18 -0.58 -23.26
N ASP A 23 -2.48 0.53 -23.46
CA ASP A 23 -1.17 0.58 -24.12
C ASP A 23 -0.01 0.56 -23.11
N VAL A 24 -0.31 0.56 -21.81
CA VAL A 24 0.68 0.57 -20.73
C VAL A 24 0.58 -0.73 -19.94
N ASP A 25 1.68 -1.45 -19.83
CA ASP A 25 1.77 -2.63 -18.97
C ASP A 25 1.66 -2.18 -17.51
N ASP A 26 0.74 -2.78 -16.73
CA ASP A 26 0.52 -2.46 -15.32
C ASP A 26 1.80 -2.57 -14.48
N ARG A 27 2.72 -3.44 -14.89
CA ARG A 27 4.02 -3.69 -14.23
C ARG A 27 5.07 -2.64 -14.59
N SER A 28 4.86 -1.89 -15.67
CA SER A 28 5.79 -0.84 -16.08
C SER A 28 5.78 0.30 -15.06
N ALA A 29 6.82 1.12 -15.10
CA ALA A 29 7.00 2.22 -14.16
C ALA A 29 5.82 3.24 -14.19
N ASP A 30 5.12 3.33 -15.32
CA ASP A 30 3.96 4.21 -15.52
C ASP A 30 2.63 3.43 -15.51
N GLY A 31 2.70 2.10 -15.32
CA GLY A 31 1.55 1.23 -15.11
C GLY A 31 1.02 1.32 -13.69
N LEU A 32 -0.15 0.73 -13.46
CA LEU A 32 -0.85 0.83 -12.17
C LEU A 32 -0.01 0.36 -10.98
N ILE A 33 0.70 -0.77 -11.11
CA ILE A 33 1.55 -1.32 -10.05
C ILE A 33 2.78 -0.43 -9.86
N GLY A 34 3.42 0.03 -10.94
CA GLY A 34 4.55 0.95 -10.84
C GLY A 34 4.20 2.27 -10.15
N VAL A 35 3.05 2.84 -10.48
CA VAL A 35 2.50 4.04 -9.84
C VAL A 35 2.21 3.80 -8.37
N GLU A 36 1.53 2.69 -8.05
CA GLU A 36 1.25 2.34 -6.66
C GLU A 36 2.53 2.18 -5.84
N ASN A 37 3.56 1.52 -6.39
CA ASN A 37 4.84 1.35 -5.71
C ASN A 37 5.50 2.71 -5.41
N ARG A 38 5.44 3.67 -6.34
CA ARG A 38 5.93 5.04 -6.09
C ARG A 38 5.14 5.77 -5.01
N VAL A 39 3.81 5.60 -4.99
CA VAL A 39 2.96 6.20 -3.95
C VAL A 39 3.28 5.61 -2.58
N VAL A 40 3.44 4.29 -2.48
CA VAL A 40 3.84 3.62 -1.23
C VAL A 40 5.23 4.09 -0.79
N ASP A 41 6.18 4.20 -1.72
CA ASP A 41 7.53 4.68 -1.45
C ASP A 41 7.54 6.07 -0.80
N VAL A 42 6.79 7.02 -1.38
CA VAL A 42 6.60 8.36 -0.78
C VAL A 42 5.87 8.24 0.58
N ALA A 43 4.80 7.46 0.67
CA ALA A 43 4.05 7.32 1.92
C ALA A 43 4.91 6.77 3.07
N MET A 44 5.87 5.89 2.78
CA MET A 44 6.82 5.34 3.75
C MET A 44 7.77 6.39 4.33
N GLU A 45 8.02 7.52 3.65
CA GLU A 45 8.80 8.63 4.22
C GLU A 45 8.08 9.30 5.41
N TYR A 46 6.76 9.23 5.42
CA TYR A 46 5.89 9.81 6.46
C TYR A 46 5.44 8.75 7.49
N GLY A 47 5.77 7.48 7.26
CA GLY A 47 5.36 6.35 8.08
C GLY A 47 6.41 5.92 9.10
N THR A 48 5.97 5.23 10.14
CA THR A 48 6.83 4.54 11.12
C THR A 48 6.78 3.02 10.96
N ALA A 49 5.77 2.50 10.26
CA ALA A 49 5.64 1.08 9.98
C ALA A 49 4.82 0.82 8.71
N VAL A 50 5.02 -0.36 8.12
CA VAL A 50 4.13 -0.93 7.10
C VAL A 50 3.52 -2.20 7.65
N HIS A 51 2.19 -2.29 7.61
CA HIS A 51 1.47 -3.51 7.91
C HIS A 51 1.07 -4.19 6.59
N LEU A 52 1.29 -5.49 6.53
CA LEU A 52 1.13 -6.32 5.34
C LEU A 52 0.25 -7.52 5.71
N ASP A 53 -0.86 -7.71 5.01
CA ASP A 53 -1.65 -8.92 5.12
C ASP A 53 -1.33 -9.84 3.94
N VAL A 54 -0.84 -11.04 4.23
CA VAL A 54 -0.21 -11.90 3.22
C VAL A 54 -0.74 -13.32 3.33
N ASP A 55 -1.27 -13.84 2.23
CA ASP A 55 -1.69 -15.23 2.11
C ASP A 55 -0.48 -16.18 2.23
N PRO A 56 -0.59 -17.32 2.95
CA PRO A 56 0.49 -18.29 3.07
C PRO A 56 1.02 -18.86 1.75
N GLY A 57 0.26 -18.74 0.66
CA GLY A 57 0.65 -19.10 -0.70
C GLY A 57 1.58 -18.10 -1.38
N HIS A 58 1.81 -16.91 -0.80
CA HIS A 58 2.75 -15.91 -1.33
C HIS A 58 4.18 -16.47 -1.38
N GLY A 59 4.89 -16.30 -2.51
CA GLY A 59 6.22 -16.89 -2.72
C GLY A 59 7.30 -16.45 -1.72
N GLN A 60 7.10 -15.29 -1.08
CA GLN A 60 7.97 -14.75 -0.02
C GLN A 60 7.46 -14.99 1.42
N PHE A 61 6.39 -15.76 1.63
CA PHE A 61 5.75 -15.87 2.95
C PHE A 61 6.69 -16.32 4.08
N GLU A 62 7.52 -17.34 3.84
CA GLU A 62 8.50 -17.82 4.82
C GLU A 62 9.58 -16.77 5.16
N LEU A 63 9.93 -15.91 4.20
CA LEU A 63 10.85 -14.80 4.42
C LEU A 63 10.22 -13.78 5.36
N LEU A 64 8.96 -13.39 5.10
CA LEU A 64 8.24 -12.43 5.96
C LEU A 64 8.09 -12.96 7.38
N GLN A 65 7.80 -14.25 7.56
CA GLN A 65 7.74 -14.89 8.87
C GLN A 65 9.04 -14.81 9.67
N ARG A 66 10.18 -14.82 8.97
CA ARG A 66 11.51 -14.81 9.61
C ARG A 66 11.99 -13.40 9.90
N GLU A 67 11.75 -12.47 8.98
CA GLU A 67 12.33 -11.12 9.03
C GLU A 67 11.40 -10.10 9.68
N LEU A 68 10.07 -10.29 9.60
CA LEU A 68 9.10 -9.34 10.10
C LEU A 68 8.42 -9.81 11.38
N THR A 69 7.86 -8.85 12.13
CA THR A 69 7.11 -9.16 13.35
C THR A 69 5.67 -9.48 12.98
N GLN A 70 5.19 -10.68 13.33
CA GLN A 70 3.77 -10.98 13.22
C GLN A 70 2.98 -10.12 14.20
N VAL A 71 1.93 -9.46 13.71
CA VAL A 71 1.11 -8.55 14.50
C VAL A 71 0.13 -9.37 15.36
N PRO A 72 0.15 -9.20 16.69
CA PRO A 72 -0.79 -9.92 17.56
C PRO A 72 -2.22 -9.42 17.35
N ASP A 73 -3.21 -10.29 17.53
CA ASP A 73 -4.62 -10.05 17.20
C ASP A 73 -5.18 -8.72 17.68
N ARG A 74 -4.77 -8.23 18.86
CA ARG A 74 -5.25 -6.97 19.44
C ARG A 74 -4.72 -5.72 18.71
N ASP A 75 -3.57 -5.83 18.06
CA ASP A 75 -2.83 -4.73 17.44
C ASP A 75 -2.97 -4.76 15.90
N ARG A 76 -3.65 -5.78 15.35
CA ARG A 76 -3.96 -5.91 13.92
C ARG A 76 -4.81 -4.74 13.43
N VAL A 77 -4.48 -4.24 12.24
CA VAL A 77 -5.20 -3.14 11.59
C VAL A 77 -6.18 -3.64 10.54
N PHE A 78 -5.99 -4.85 10.02
CA PHE A 78 -6.90 -5.46 9.07
C PHE A 78 -7.97 -6.31 9.78
N VAL A 79 -9.18 -6.32 9.22
CA VAL A 79 -10.30 -7.15 9.69
C VAL A 79 -10.10 -8.57 9.20
N GLU A 80 -10.25 -9.56 10.08
CA GLU A 80 -10.16 -11.00 9.73
C GLU A 80 -8.80 -11.45 9.17
N SER A 81 -7.76 -10.61 9.21
CA SER A 81 -6.39 -11.04 8.89
C SER A 81 -5.90 -12.04 9.93
N ASP A 82 -5.38 -13.17 9.47
CA ASP A 82 -4.64 -14.15 10.28
C ASP A 82 -3.11 -14.05 10.09
N HIS A 83 -2.68 -13.32 9.07
CA HIS A 83 -1.30 -13.27 8.58
C HIS A 83 -0.80 -11.84 8.38
N GLU A 84 -1.10 -10.96 9.34
CA GLU A 84 -0.60 -9.59 9.38
C GLU A 84 0.84 -9.53 9.90
N TYR A 85 1.74 -8.93 9.13
CA TYR A 85 3.14 -8.68 9.47
C TYR A 85 3.43 -7.18 9.52
N ARG A 86 4.31 -6.78 10.43
CA ARG A 86 4.79 -5.41 10.60
C ARG A 86 6.26 -5.31 10.19
N ALA A 87 6.50 -4.43 9.22
CA ALA A 87 7.80 -3.87 8.88
C ALA A 87 7.98 -2.52 9.59
N ASN A 88 9.13 -2.31 10.23
CA ASN A 88 9.48 -1.08 10.93
C ASN A 88 10.28 -0.17 9.99
N LEU A 89 9.82 1.07 9.83
CA LEU A 89 10.49 2.04 8.97
C LEU A 89 11.51 2.85 9.78
N PRO A 90 12.67 3.20 9.20
CA PRO A 90 13.10 2.91 7.82
C PRO A 90 13.80 1.55 7.64
N ALA A 91 14.02 0.78 8.72
CA ALA A 91 14.89 -0.40 8.71
C ALA A 91 14.47 -1.49 7.72
N ASP A 92 13.17 -1.72 7.59
CA ASP A 92 12.61 -2.82 6.80
C ASP A 92 12.14 -2.36 5.40
N ARG A 93 12.41 -1.11 5.00
CA ARG A 93 11.93 -0.53 3.73
C ARG A 93 12.31 -1.38 2.52
N SER A 94 13.58 -1.81 2.43
CA SER A 94 14.05 -2.61 1.30
C SER A 94 13.32 -3.95 1.16
N LEU A 95 12.83 -4.51 2.26
CA LEU A 95 12.03 -5.73 2.24
C LEU A 95 10.61 -5.45 1.74
N VAL A 96 10.02 -4.32 2.13
CA VAL A 96 8.72 -3.87 1.60
C VAL A 96 8.84 -3.60 0.10
N ASP A 97 9.87 -2.89 -0.36
CA ASP A 97 10.09 -2.62 -1.79
C ASP A 97 10.20 -3.93 -2.59
N ALA A 98 10.97 -4.90 -2.09
CA ALA A 98 11.14 -6.20 -2.74
C ALA A 98 9.86 -7.06 -2.74
N LEU A 99 8.95 -6.84 -1.79
CA LEU A 99 7.65 -7.50 -1.73
C LEU A 99 6.66 -6.91 -2.74
N LEU A 100 6.71 -5.59 -2.94
CA LEU A 100 5.81 -4.86 -3.83
C LEU A 100 6.27 -4.87 -5.30
N ASP A 101 7.56 -5.11 -5.54
CA ASP A 101 8.13 -5.18 -6.88
C ASP A 101 7.59 -6.37 -7.69
N VAL A 102 7.36 -6.14 -8.98
CA VAL A 102 6.95 -7.18 -9.92
C VAL A 102 7.94 -7.18 -11.08
N PRO A 103 8.95 -8.06 -11.02
CA PRO A 103 9.96 -8.15 -12.07
C PRO A 103 9.35 -8.43 -13.44
N ASP A 104 9.96 -7.83 -14.47
CA ASP A 104 9.42 -7.91 -15.81
C ASP A 104 9.41 -9.37 -16.32
N GLY A 105 8.25 -9.80 -16.83
CA GLY A 105 8.03 -11.19 -17.26
C GLY A 105 7.74 -12.21 -16.14
N ASP A 106 7.80 -11.83 -14.85
CA ASP A 106 7.49 -12.74 -13.74
C ASP A 106 5.98 -12.78 -13.47
N ARG A 107 5.34 -13.86 -13.92
CA ARG A 107 3.90 -14.07 -13.72
C ARG A 107 3.55 -14.48 -12.31
N TRP A 108 4.48 -15.08 -11.57
CA TRP A 108 4.25 -15.50 -10.20
C TRP A 108 4.31 -14.31 -9.28
N ALA A 109 5.31 -13.44 -9.43
CA ALA A 109 5.36 -12.17 -8.70
C ALA A 109 4.12 -11.30 -8.98
N TYR A 110 3.65 -11.27 -10.23
CA TYR A 110 2.40 -10.57 -10.57
C TYR A 110 1.17 -11.18 -9.89
N SER A 111 1.09 -12.51 -9.86
CA SER A 111 0.01 -13.22 -9.16
C SER A 111 0.08 -12.97 -7.65
N ASP A 112 1.27 -13.03 -7.06
CA ASP A 112 1.50 -12.78 -5.65
C ASP A 112 1.06 -11.35 -5.29
N ARG A 113 1.49 -10.36 -6.08
CA ARG A 113 1.14 -8.94 -5.88
C ARG A 113 -0.36 -8.66 -5.86
N LEU A 114 -1.12 -9.34 -6.72
CA LEU A 114 -2.55 -9.09 -6.90
C LEU A 114 -3.45 -10.00 -6.08
N PHE A 115 -3.00 -11.20 -5.71
CA PHE A 115 -3.87 -12.22 -5.11
C PHE A 115 -3.35 -12.78 -3.79
N ALA A 116 -2.04 -12.74 -3.53
CA ALA A 116 -1.46 -13.25 -2.29
C ALA A 116 -1.00 -12.13 -1.33
N LEU A 117 -0.89 -10.90 -1.80
CA LEU A 117 -0.83 -9.69 -0.97
C LEU A 117 -2.23 -9.13 -0.80
N GLU A 118 -2.86 -9.45 0.32
CA GLU A 118 -4.27 -9.17 0.56
C GLU A 118 -4.53 -7.70 0.92
N ALA A 119 -3.60 -7.08 1.65
CA ALA A 119 -3.64 -5.66 1.95
C ALA A 119 -2.28 -5.08 2.38
N VAL A 120 -2.14 -3.77 2.18
CA VAL A 120 -0.98 -2.98 2.61
C VAL A 120 -1.47 -1.72 3.32
N ALA A 121 -0.81 -1.35 4.41
CA ALA A 121 -1.04 -0.10 5.13
C ALA A 121 0.29 0.53 5.52
N VAL A 122 0.48 1.81 5.23
CA VAL A 122 1.57 2.60 5.80
C VAL A 122 1.03 3.35 7.00
N LEU A 123 1.60 3.10 8.17
CA LEU A 123 1.14 3.61 9.47
C LEU A 123 2.04 4.71 9.99
N THR A 124 1.45 5.64 10.72
CA THR A 124 2.17 6.62 11.56
C THR A 124 2.05 6.21 13.03
N GLU A 125 2.64 6.99 13.95
CA GLU A 125 2.45 6.73 15.38
C GLU A 125 0.98 6.84 15.84
N GLN A 126 0.15 7.59 15.10
CA GLN A 126 -1.19 7.98 15.52
C GLN A 126 -2.30 7.52 14.57
N SER A 127 -1.97 7.17 13.32
CA SER A 127 -2.94 6.82 12.29
C SER A 127 -2.26 6.08 11.12
N TRP A 128 -2.59 6.44 9.89
CA TRP A 128 -2.08 5.86 8.65
C TRP A 128 -1.92 6.95 7.58
N THR A 129 -1.08 6.72 6.57
CA THR A 129 -0.87 7.63 5.44
C THR A 129 -1.36 7.06 4.12
N TYR A 130 -1.19 5.75 3.91
CA TYR A 130 -1.63 5.06 2.70
C TYR A 130 -2.20 3.69 3.04
N ARG A 131 -3.18 3.25 2.25
CA ARG A 131 -3.65 1.87 2.25
C ARG A 131 -4.02 1.38 0.87
N SER A 132 -3.82 0.09 0.65
CA SER A 132 -4.34 -0.58 -0.52
C SER A 132 -4.83 -2.01 -0.30
N VAL A 133 -5.78 -2.40 -1.15
CA VAL A 133 -6.14 -3.79 -1.42
C VAL A 133 -5.81 -4.01 -2.89
N PRO A 134 -4.70 -4.70 -3.20
CA PRO A 134 -4.17 -4.78 -4.57
C PRO A 134 -5.10 -5.44 -5.58
N HIS A 135 -5.96 -6.36 -5.13
CA HIS A 135 -6.93 -7.09 -5.95
C HIS A 135 -8.14 -6.23 -6.41
N GLU A 136 -9.13 -6.85 -7.09
CA GLU A 136 -10.31 -6.30 -7.78
C GLU A 136 -11.09 -5.17 -7.09
N THR A 137 -10.98 -5.03 -5.76
CA THR A 137 -11.60 -3.93 -5.02
C THR A 137 -10.85 -2.60 -5.14
N HIS A 138 -9.60 -2.62 -5.64
CA HIS A 138 -8.73 -1.49 -5.97
C HIS A 138 -8.84 -0.31 -5.00
N ILE A 139 -8.78 -0.62 -3.70
CA ILE A 139 -8.65 0.42 -2.69
C ILE A 139 -7.22 0.96 -2.82
N ARG A 140 -7.08 2.26 -3.07
CA ARG A 140 -5.82 2.99 -3.04
C ARG A 140 -6.09 4.35 -2.44
N GLU A 141 -6.03 4.41 -1.13
CA GLU A 141 -6.53 5.54 -0.37
C GLU A 141 -5.40 6.15 0.45
N LEU A 142 -5.55 7.44 0.69
CA LEU A 142 -4.57 8.28 1.35
C LEU A 142 -5.24 8.99 2.52
N ASN A 143 -4.54 9.06 3.63
CA ASN A 143 -4.88 9.92 4.74
C ASN A 143 -3.74 10.94 4.92
N ALA A 144 -3.97 12.13 4.37
CA ALA A 144 -3.06 13.26 4.46
C ALA A 144 -3.29 14.13 5.70
N ALA A 145 -4.25 13.76 6.56
CA ALA A 145 -4.55 14.55 7.76
C ALA A 145 -3.32 14.56 8.69
N GLY A 146 -2.81 15.77 8.95
CA GLY A 146 -1.65 15.97 9.82
C GLY A 146 -0.30 15.56 9.21
N GLN A 147 -0.22 15.30 7.91
CA GLN A 147 1.02 15.01 7.18
C GLN A 147 1.38 16.17 6.24
N ASP A 148 2.03 17.19 6.79
CA ASP A 148 2.47 18.36 6.02
C ASP A 148 3.46 17.93 4.93
N GLY A 149 3.11 18.13 3.67
CA GLY A 149 3.98 17.85 2.51
C GLY A 149 3.65 16.59 1.73
N LEU A 150 2.94 15.60 2.33
CA LEU A 150 2.64 14.32 1.67
C LEU A 150 1.93 14.51 0.34
N LEU A 151 0.87 15.33 0.30
CA LEU A 151 0.10 15.56 -0.93
C LEU A 151 0.94 16.28 -1.99
N ALA A 152 1.69 17.32 -1.61
CA ALA A 152 2.51 18.07 -2.55
C ALA A 152 3.59 17.18 -3.18
N GLU A 153 4.23 16.32 -2.39
CA GLU A 153 5.24 15.40 -2.89
C GLU A 153 4.65 14.32 -3.82
N LEU A 154 3.47 13.80 -3.47
CA LEU A 154 2.76 12.86 -4.33
C LEU A 154 2.28 13.52 -5.63
N GLU A 155 1.75 14.75 -5.58
CA GLU A 155 1.34 15.52 -6.76
C GLU A 155 2.54 15.81 -7.68
N ASP A 156 3.66 16.28 -7.13
CA ASP A 156 4.91 16.52 -7.85
C ASP A 156 5.44 15.24 -8.53
N MET A 157 5.32 14.10 -7.84
CA MET A 157 5.72 12.79 -8.38
C MET A 157 4.79 12.33 -9.51
N LEU A 158 3.48 12.52 -9.35
CA LEU A 158 2.47 12.05 -10.31
C LEU A 158 2.30 12.98 -11.52
N GLU A 159 2.74 14.24 -11.47
CA GLU A 159 2.70 15.18 -12.60
C GLU A 159 3.32 14.58 -13.89
N ARG A 160 4.28 13.67 -13.72
CA ARG A 160 5.01 13.01 -14.83
C ARG A 160 4.38 11.71 -15.32
N VAL A 161 3.27 11.26 -14.72
CA VAL A 161 2.61 10.01 -15.09
C VAL A 161 1.22 10.29 -15.66
N PRO A 162 1.02 10.21 -16.98
CA PRO A 162 -0.27 10.50 -17.58
C PRO A 162 -1.37 9.55 -17.09
N GLY A 163 -2.53 10.12 -16.74
CA GLY A 163 -3.71 9.34 -16.36
C GLY A 163 -3.77 8.95 -14.88
N THR A 164 -2.84 9.44 -14.07
CA THR A 164 -2.87 9.34 -12.60
C THR A 164 -3.23 10.68 -11.98
N ASP A 165 -3.92 10.64 -10.83
CA ASP A 165 -4.28 11.83 -10.06
C ASP A 165 -4.60 11.44 -8.60
N ILE A 166 -4.51 12.40 -7.69
CA ILE A 166 -4.97 12.27 -6.31
C ILE A 166 -6.22 13.12 -6.14
N VAL A 167 -7.33 12.45 -5.84
CA VAL A 167 -8.62 13.12 -5.74
C VAL A 167 -9.03 13.17 -4.28
N ALA A 168 -9.35 14.37 -3.79
CA ALA A 168 -9.94 14.54 -2.48
C ALA A 168 -11.27 13.79 -2.40
N LEU A 169 -11.46 13.06 -1.30
CA LEU A 169 -12.75 12.47 -0.98
C LEU A 169 -13.49 13.54 -0.18
N ASP A 170 -14.59 14.05 -0.73
CA ASP A 170 -15.47 14.94 0.03
C ASP A 170 -15.90 14.21 1.31
N ASP A 171 -15.81 14.88 2.46
CA ASP A 171 -16.40 14.40 3.71
C ASP A 171 -17.86 14.04 3.40
N ALA A 172 -18.18 12.76 3.34
CA ALA A 172 -19.56 12.31 3.24
C ALA A 172 -20.24 12.73 4.56
N VAL A 173 -20.91 13.88 4.51
CA VAL A 173 -21.76 14.44 5.58
C VAL A 173 -22.84 13.45 5.97
#